data_AF-A0A8T0W2E6-F1
#
_entry.id   AF-A0A8T0W2E6-F1
#
_cell.length_a   1.000
_cell.length_b   1.000
_cell.length_c   1.000
_cell.angle_alpha   90.00
_cell.angle_beta   90.00
_cell.angle_gamma   90.00
#
_symmetry.space_group_name_H-M   'P 1'
#
loop_
_entity.id
_entity.type
_entity.pdbx_description
1 polymer ?
#
loop_
_entity_poly.entity_id
_entity_poly.type
_entity_poly.pdbx_seq_one_letter_code
_entity_poly.pdbx_strand_id
1 'polypeptide(L)'
;MSPEKSGSKATQGARLLSPEGLDKLRFSIVGQSKEAVDESIQKLKHAGANFHARVAKDIDCLISYGELDNENAEVRKARRLKIPIVREEYIGECIRKNRKLPVDLYKVENTLESSKGGTVTVKVKGRSAVHESSGLQDTAHILEDGKSIYNTTLNMSDLARGVNSYYILQIIEEDNGSECYVFRKWGRVGNEQIGSQKLEEMSKADAIKEFKRLFLEKTGNPWEAWERKTNFQKQPGKFYPLDIDYGVKQAPKRKDISEMKSSLAPQLLELMKMLFNVETYRAAMMEFEINMSEMPLGKLTKENIQKGFEALTEIQNLLKNTADQALAVRESLIVAASNRFFTLIPSIHPHIIRDEDELMIKAKMLEALQDIEIASKLVGFDSDCDESLDDKYMKLRCNITPLPHDSEDYKLVERYLLNTHAPTHKDWSLELEEVFSLDRDGELNKYSRYKNNLHNKMLLWHGSRLTNFVGILSQGLRIAPPEAPVTGYMVCLLFMFYMF
;
A
#
# COMPACT_ATOMS: atom_id res chain seq x y z
N MET A 1 32.33 49.04 -32.65
CA MET A 1 32.95 47.72 -32.45
C MET A 1 32.53 47.19 -31.10
N SER A 2 32.24 45.89 -30.99
CA SER A 2 32.15 45.13 -29.72
C SER A 2 33.58 44.73 -29.28
N PRO A 3 33.81 44.01 -28.15
CA PRO A 3 32.90 43.52 -27.11
C PRO A 3 33.17 44.29 -25.78
N GLU A 4 33.06 43.84 -24.51
CA GLU A 4 32.86 42.55 -23.81
C GLU A 4 31.85 42.69 -22.64
N LYS A 5 31.88 41.76 -21.67
CA LYS A 5 31.14 41.75 -20.40
C LYS A 5 32.06 41.25 -19.28
N SER A 6 31.76 41.58 -18.03
CA SER A 6 32.23 40.83 -16.87
C SER A 6 31.04 40.47 -15.96
N GLY A 7 31.06 39.25 -15.40
CA GLY A 7 29.94 38.73 -14.60
C GLY A 7 29.92 37.21 -14.52
N SER A 8 30.37 36.67 -13.38
CA SER A 8 30.11 35.28 -12.97
C SER A 8 28.92 35.25 -12.00
N LYS A 9 28.24 34.15 -11.68
CA LYS A 9 28.72 32.76 -11.58
C LYS A 9 27.54 31.76 -11.59
N ALA A 10 27.85 30.50 -11.91
CA ALA A 10 27.13 29.28 -11.52
C ALA A 10 25.62 29.13 -11.85
N THR A 11 25.32 28.20 -12.76
CA THR A 11 24.01 27.53 -12.88
C THR A 11 24.26 26.03 -13.04
N GLN A 12 23.48 25.17 -12.38
CA GLN A 12 23.62 23.71 -12.54
C GLN A 12 23.01 23.29 -13.88
N GLY A 13 23.83 22.78 -14.80
CA GLY A 13 23.40 22.38 -16.14
C GLY A 13 22.92 20.92 -16.19
N ALA A 14 21.66 20.71 -16.58
CA ALA A 14 21.16 19.39 -16.95
C ALA A 14 21.90 18.87 -18.18
N ARG A 15 22.42 17.64 -18.11
CA ARG A 15 23.32 17.09 -19.13
C ARG A 15 22.55 16.41 -20.27
N LEU A 16 22.01 17.23 -21.18
CA LEU A 16 21.49 16.77 -22.47
C LEU A 16 22.57 15.99 -23.23
N LEU A 17 22.30 14.73 -23.57
CA LEU A 17 23.20 13.87 -24.34
C LEU A 17 22.88 13.95 -25.83
N SER A 18 23.92 13.96 -26.66
CA SER A 18 23.81 14.02 -28.12
C SER A 18 23.31 12.70 -28.73
N PRO A 19 22.64 12.72 -29.90
CA PRO A 19 22.20 11.51 -30.59
C PRO A 19 23.41 10.73 -31.14
N GLU A 20 23.77 9.64 -30.46
CA GLU A 20 24.74 8.66 -30.97
C GLU A 20 24.03 7.64 -31.88
N GLY A 21 24.67 7.32 -33.01
CA GLY A 21 24.23 6.29 -33.93
C GLY A 21 24.49 4.87 -33.40
N LEU A 22 23.89 3.89 -34.07
CA LEU A 22 24.08 2.46 -33.79
C LEU A 22 25.51 1.96 -34.09
N ASP A 23 26.25 2.69 -34.93
CA ASP A 23 27.65 2.44 -35.32
C ASP A 23 28.62 2.33 -34.12
N LYS A 24 28.28 2.98 -33.00
CA LYS A 24 29.11 3.03 -31.78
C LYS A 24 28.64 2.09 -30.68
N LEU A 25 27.52 1.39 -30.86
CA LEU A 25 26.97 0.50 -29.83
C LEU A 25 27.79 -0.80 -29.78
N ARG A 26 28.55 -1.00 -28.70
CA ARG A 26 29.24 -2.28 -28.42
C ARG A 26 28.45 -3.06 -27.40
N PHE A 27 28.11 -4.30 -27.74
CA PHE A 27 27.20 -5.10 -26.93
C PHE A 27 27.63 -6.57 -26.86
N SER A 28 27.13 -7.28 -25.86
CA SER A 28 27.24 -8.74 -25.76
C SER A 28 25.85 -9.34 -25.49
N ILE A 29 25.65 -10.62 -25.80
CA ILE A 29 24.37 -11.31 -25.65
C ILE A 29 24.56 -12.57 -24.80
N VAL A 30 23.66 -12.80 -23.86
CA VAL A 30 23.49 -14.06 -23.12
C VAL A 30 22.05 -14.53 -23.30
N GLY A 31 21.86 -15.81 -23.60
CA GLY A 31 20.53 -16.41 -23.75
C GLY A 31 20.60 -17.94 -23.78
N GLN A 32 19.46 -18.59 -23.53
CA GLN A 32 19.41 -20.06 -23.38
C GLN A 32 19.40 -20.79 -24.73
N SER A 33 18.79 -20.23 -25.78
CA SER A 33 18.81 -20.78 -27.14
C SER A 33 19.91 -20.13 -27.99
N LYS A 34 20.82 -20.94 -28.55
CA LYS A 34 21.89 -20.47 -29.43
C LYS A 34 21.37 -19.91 -30.75
N GLU A 35 20.34 -20.54 -31.30
CA GLU A 35 19.78 -20.22 -32.63
C GLU A 35 19.17 -18.82 -32.66
N ALA A 36 18.41 -18.46 -31.62
CA ALA A 36 17.85 -17.11 -31.46
C ALA A 36 18.92 -16.02 -31.23
N VAL A 37 19.98 -16.38 -30.50
CA VAL A 37 21.13 -15.49 -30.26
C VAL A 37 21.90 -15.24 -31.56
N ASP A 38 22.18 -16.28 -32.35
CA ASP A 38 22.90 -16.14 -33.63
C ASP A 38 22.08 -15.36 -34.68
N GLU A 39 20.76 -15.56 -34.77
CA GLU A 39 19.90 -14.75 -35.66
C GLU A 39 19.92 -13.26 -35.26
N SER A 40 19.87 -12.97 -33.95
CA SER A 40 19.91 -11.60 -33.45
C SER A 40 21.29 -10.94 -33.63
N ILE A 41 22.38 -11.70 -33.50
CA ILE A 41 23.74 -11.22 -33.84
C ILE A 41 23.82 -10.84 -35.32
N GLN A 42 23.17 -11.57 -36.23
CA GLN A 42 23.13 -11.20 -37.65
C GLN A 42 22.33 -9.92 -37.89
N LYS A 43 21.13 -9.80 -37.30
CA LYS A 43 20.29 -8.58 -37.37
C LYS A 43 21.05 -7.34 -36.87
N LEU A 44 21.77 -7.45 -35.76
CA LEU A 44 22.56 -6.37 -35.16
C LEU A 44 23.78 -5.96 -36.00
N LYS A 45 24.50 -6.93 -36.57
CA LYS A 45 25.60 -6.64 -37.52
C LYS A 45 25.09 -5.92 -38.76
N HIS A 46 23.92 -6.28 -39.26
CA HIS A 46 23.28 -5.60 -40.39
C HIS A 46 22.82 -4.17 -40.04
N ALA A 47 22.50 -3.92 -38.77
CA ALA A 47 22.24 -2.59 -38.21
C ALA A 47 23.50 -1.78 -37.81
N GLY A 48 24.70 -2.30 -38.11
CA GLY A 48 25.98 -1.61 -37.88
C GLY A 48 26.53 -1.67 -36.45
N ALA A 49 25.90 -2.42 -35.53
CA ALA A 49 26.33 -2.50 -34.13
C ALA A 49 27.45 -3.55 -33.92
N ASN A 50 28.33 -3.31 -32.95
CA ASN A 50 29.54 -4.10 -32.72
C ASN A 50 29.32 -5.19 -31.64
N PHE A 51 29.30 -6.46 -32.07
CA PHE A 51 29.13 -7.61 -31.17
C PHE A 51 30.46 -8.09 -30.56
N HIS A 52 30.50 -8.22 -29.24
CA HIS A 52 31.61 -8.80 -28.48
C HIS A 52 31.19 -10.13 -27.84
N ALA A 53 31.87 -11.23 -28.19
CA ALA A 53 31.51 -12.60 -27.77
C ALA A 53 31.83 -12.94 -26.29
N ARG A 54 32.38 -12.00 -25.52
CA ARG A 54 32.63 -12.09 -24.07
C ARG A 54 32.50 -10.69 -23.48
N VAL A 55 32.01 -10.58 -22.25
CA VAL A 55 31.90 -9.31 -21.52
C VAL A 55 33.30 -8.77 -21.21
N ALA A 56 33.53 -7.51 -21.56
CA ALA A 56 34.79 -6.78 -21.40
C ALA A 56 34.51 -5.31 -21.04
N LYS A 57 35.53 -4.57 -20.59
CA LYS A 57 35.37 -3.20 -20.05
C LYS A 57 34.97 -2.14 -21.09
N ASP A 58 35.03 -2.49 -22.36
CA ASP A 58 34.77 -1.67 -23.54
C ASP A 58 33.36 -1.92 -24.14
N ILE A 59 32.46 -2.54 -23.38
CA ILE A 59 31.10 -2.87 -23.81
C ILE A 59 30.09 -1.94 -23.13
N ASP A 60 29.15 -1.41 -23.90
CA ASP A 60 28.17 -0.41 -23.47
C ASP A 60 26.95 -1.05 -22.78
N CYS A 61 26.53 -2.26 -23.19
CA CYS A 61 25.50 -3.07 -22.50
C CYS A 61 25.62 -4.58 -22.73
N LEU A 62 25.05 -5.37 -21.82
CA LEU A 62 24.80 -6.81 -21.96
C LEU A 62 23.30 -7.04 -22.18
N ILE A 63 22.89 -7.82 -23.19
CA ILE A 63 21.48 -8.17 -23.41
C ILE A 63 21.19 -9.59 -22.91
N SER A 64 20.08 -9.74 -22.17
CA SER A 64 19.51 -11.03 -21.77
C SER A 64 18.37 -11.44 -22.71
N TYR A 65 18.48 -12.64 -23.28
CA TYR A 65 17.44 -13.32 -24.05
C TYR A 65 16.86 -14.47 -23.20
N GLY A 66 15.63 -14.30 -22.72
CA GLY A 66 15.02 -15.17 -21.72
C GLY A 66 15.46 -14.85 -20.28
N GLU A 67 15.13 -15.77 -19.36
CA GLU A 67 15.35 -15.61 -17.92
C GLU A 67 16.82 -15.44 -17.53
N LEU A 68 17.07 -14.59 -16.54
CA LEU A 68 18.41 -14.31 -16.03
C LEU A 68 18.95 -15.45 -15.17
N ASP A 69 19.72 -16.34 -15.78
CA ASP A 69 20.62 -17.23 -15.06
C ASP A 69 21.69 -16.41 -14.27
N ASN A 70 21.53 -16.37 -12.96
CA ASN A 70 22.45 -15.69 -12.04
C ASN A 70 23.77 -16.46 -11.82
N GLU A 71 23.84 -17.74 -12.19
CA GLU A 71 25.07 -18.53 -12.13
C GLU A 71 26.00 -18.22 -13.32
N ASN A 72 25.46 -17.72 -14.43
CA ASN A 72 26.18 -17.47 -15.66
C ASN A 72 27.41 -16.56 -15.46
N ALA A 73 28.58 -17.04 -15.90
CA ALA A 73 29.86 -16.37 -15.70
C ALA A 73 29.90 -14.95 -16.30
N GLU A 74 29.27 -14.72 -17.45
CA GLU A 74 29.30 -13.43 -18.13
C GLU A 74 28.32 -12.42 -17.50
N VAL A 75 27.18 -12.88 -16.96
CA VAL A 75 26.27 -12.05 -16.13
C VAL A 75 26.96 -11.60 -14.84
N ARG A 76 27.64 -12.54 -14.14
CA ARG A 76 28.46 -12.24 -12.95
C ARG A 76 29.58 -11.25 -13.25
N LYS A 77 30.18 -11.34 -14.43
CA LYS A 77 31.27 -10.45 -14.89
C LYS A 77 30.78 -9.06 -15.27
N ALA A 78 29.61 -8.94 -15.93
CA ALA A 78 28.97 -7.65 -16.19
C ALA A 78 28.65 -6.90 -14.88
N ARG A 79 28.09 -7.59 -13.88
CA ARG A 79 27.86 -7.03 -12.53
C ARG A 79 29.16 -6.54 -11.87
N ARG A 80 30.23 -7.34 -11.88
CA ARG A 80 31.57 -6.92 -11.37
C ARG A 80 32.16 -5.71 -12.10
N LEU A 81 31.79 -5.48 -13.36
CA LEU A 81 32.25 -4.36 -14.18
C LEU A 81 31.26 -3.17 -14.21
N LYS A 82 30.12 -3.27 -13.51
CA LYS A 82 29.01 -2.28 -13.54
C LYS A 82 28.44 -2.00 -14.93
N ILE A 83 28.51 -2.98 -15.85
CA ILE A 83 27.93 -2.89 -17.18
C ILE A 83 26.42 -3.13 -17.07
N PRO A 84 25.56 -2.26 -17.65
CA PRO A 84 24.11 -2.43 -17.57
C PRO A 84 23.66 -3.66 -18.35
N ILE A 85 22.74 -4.42 -17.75
CA ILE A 85 22.07 -5.57 -18.37
C ILE A 85 20.70 -5.09 -18.85
N VAL A 86 20.30 -5.39 -20.09
CA VAL A 86 19.02 -4.95 -20.69
C VAL A 86 18.22 -6.11 -21.29
N ARG A 87 16.91 -5.90 -21.48
CA ARG A 87 16.00 -6.82 -22.18
C ARG A 87 16.25 -6.79 -23.69
N GLU A 88 15.92 -7.90 -24.37
CA GLU A 88 15.86 -8.02 -25.84
C GLU A 88 15.17 -6.84 -26.53
N GLU A 89 14.05 -6.37 -25.97
CA GLU A 89 13.25 -5.23 -26.46
C GLU A 89 14.08 -3.95 -26.73
N TYR A 90 15.17 -3.73 -25.97
CA TYR A 90 16.07 -2.59 -26.17
C TYR A 90 16.62 -2.53 -27.60
N ILE A 91 16.99 -3.69 -28.16
CA ILE A 91 17.54 -3.81 -29.51
C ILE A 91 16.47 -3.50 -30.55
N GLY A 92 15.29 -4.14 -30.43
CA GLY A 92 14.18 -3.92 -31.36
C GLY A 92 13.79 -2.45 -31.44
N GLU A 93 13.71 -1.78 -30.29
CA GLU A 93 13.41 -0.35 -30.22
C GLU A 93 14.54 0.55 -30.73
N CYS A 94 15.81 0.23 -30.47
CA CYS A 94 16.95 0.99 -30.99
C CYS A 94 17.04 0.88 -32.52
N ILE A 95 16.85 -0.32 -33.09
CA ILE A 95 16.82 -0.54 -34.54
C ILE A 95 15.63 0.20 -35.16
N ARG A 96 14.42 0.03 -34.62
CA ARG A 96 13.19 0.68 -35.12
C ARG A 96 13.29 2.22 -35.14
N LYS A 97 14.04 2.81 -34.22
CA LYS A 97 14.24 4.26 -34.08
C LYS A 97 15.58 4.76 -34.62
N ASN A 98 16.38 3.88 -35.23
CA ASN A 98 17.72 4.11 -35.78
C ASN A 98 18.64 4.99 -34.90
N ARG A 99 18.61 4.77 -33.57
CA ARG A 99 19.37 5.56 -32.60
C ARG A 99 19.59 4.79 -31.30
N LYS A 100 20.68 5.08 -30.59
CA LYS A 100 20.91 4.60 -29.23
C LYS A 100 19.86 5.19 -28.28
N LEU A 101 19.07 4.34 -27.62
CA LEU A 101 18.07 4.76 -26.62
C LEU A 101 18.70 4.80 -25.21
N PRO A 102 18.13 5.55 -24.24
CA PRO A 102 18.55 5.51 -22.85
C PRO A 102 18.47 4.08 -22.30
N VAL A 103 19.60 3.58 -21.81
CA VAL A 103 19.76 2.17 -21.39
C VAL A 103 18.91 1.87 -20.14
N ASP A 104 18.74 2.87 -19.27
CA ASP A 104 18.06 2.75 -17.98
C ASP A 104 16.59 2.32 -18.11
N LEU A 105 15.90 2.72 -19.20
CA LEU A 105 14.50 2.38 -19.46
C LEU A 105 14.26 0.90 -19.80
N TYR A 106 15.31 0.14 -20.12
CA TYR A 106 15.23 -1.25 -20.57
C TYR A 106 16.08 -2.19 -19.71
N LYS A 107 16.61 -1.67 -18.59
CA LYS A 107 17.53 -2.34 -17.70
C LYS A 107 16.85 -3.49 -16.95
N VAL A 108 17.45 -4.68 -16.97
CA VAL A 108 17.01 -5.81 -16.14
C VAL A 108 17.64 -5.66 -14.75
N GLU A 109 16.99 -4.85 -13.91
CA GLU A 109 17.38 -4.75 -12.51
C GLU A 109 16.91 -5.99 -11.74
N ASN A 110 17.86 -6.75 -11.17
CA ASN A 110 17.54 -7.61 -10.03
C ASN A 110 17.26 -6.70 -8.82
N THR A 111 16.13 -6.91 -8.18
CA THR A 111 15.48 -6.03 -7.20
C THR A 111 16.22 -5.94 -5.84
N LEU A 112 17.46 -5.42 -5.81
CA LEU A 112 18.30 -5.41 -4.61
C LEU A 112 19.07 -4.11 -4.28
N GLU A 113 19.31 -3.18 -5.22
CA GLU A 113 20.21 -2.03 -4.96
C GLU A 113 19.70 -0.61 -5.34
N SER A 114 18.44 -0.42 -5.76
CA SER A 114 17.92 0.93 -6.09
C SER A 114 16.48 1.24 -5.69
N SER A 115 15.95 0.54 -4.67
CA SER A 115 14.69 0.90 -4.03
C SER A 115 14.87 1.05 -2.51
N LYS A 116 15.17 2.28 -2.05
CA LYS A 116 15.02 2.65 -0.63
C LYS A 116 13.54 2.94 -0.30
N GLY A 117 12.80 1.86 -0.45
CA GLY A 117 11.36 1.66 -0.32
C GLY A 117 11.15 0.16 -0.50
N GLY A 118 11.94 -0.60 0.26
CA GLY A 118 12.04 -2.05 0.11
C GLY A 118 10.70 -2.70 0.37
N THR A 119 10.42 -3.78 -0.36
CA THR A 119 9.29 -4.65 -0.03
C THR A 119 9.60 -5.31 1.31
N VAL A 120 9.10 -4.72 2.41
CA VAL A 120 9.19 -5.28 3.77
C VAL A 120 8.39 -6.58 3.76
N THR A 121 9.03 -7.68 3.36
CA THR A 121 8.41 -9.01 3.32
C THR A 121 8.34 -9.54 4.73
N VAL A 122 7.27 -9.17 5.43
CA VAL A 122 6.95 -9.55 6.81
C VAL A 122 6.65 -11.06 6.87
N LYS A 123 7.69 -11.91 6.89
CA LYS A 123 7.53 -13.36 7.10
C LYS A 123 7.00 -13.58 8.52
N VAL A 124 5.94 -14.36 8.66
CA VAL A 124 5.28 -14.55 9.95
C VAL A 124 5.52 -15.96 10.50
N LYS A 125 6.08 -16.06 11.70
CA LYS A 125 6.23 -17.30 12.47
C LYS A 125 5.48 -17.16 13.80
N GLY A 126 4.48 -18.02 14.02
CA GLY A 126 3.51 -17.85 15.12
C GLY A 126 2.36 -16.92 14.71
N ARG A 127 1.73 -16.23 15.67
CA ARG A 127 0.63 -15.26 15.44
C ARG A 127 1.11 -13.83 15.19
N SER A 128 2.41 -13.59 15.13
CA SER A 128 2.99 -12.26 14.95
C SER A 128 4.36 -12.33 14.29
N ALA A 129 4.73 -11.26 13.59
CA ALA A 129 5.96 -11.23 12.81
C ALA A 129 7.10 -10.53 13.54
N VAL A 130 8.24 -11.21 13.58
CA VAL A 130 9.52 -10.64 14.00
C VAL A 130 9.87 -9.47 13.07
N HIS A 131 10.20 -8.31 13.65
CA HIS A 131 10.51 -7.11 12.86
C HIS A 131 11.83 -7.29 12.07
N GLU A 132 11.80 -6.99 10.77
CA GLU A 132 12.89 -7.24 9.80
C GLU A 132 14.26 -6.78 10.30
N SER A 133 14.35 -5.57 10.87
CA SER A 133 15.64 -4.99 11.25
C SER A 133 16.30 -5.64 12.48
N SER A 134 15.61 -6.58 13.14
CA SER A 134 16.21 -7.48 14.15
C SER A 134 17.15 -8.53 13.55
N GLY A 135 16.98 -8.89 12.27
CA GLY A 135 17.74 -9.94 11.59
C GLY A 135 17.34 -11.39 11.93
N LEU A 136 16.50 -11.62 12.94
CA LEU A 136 16.13 -12.96 13.43
C LEU A 136 14.86 -13.55 12.76
N GLN A 137 14.33 -12.87 11.75
CA GLN A 137 13.06 -13.18 11.10
C GLN A 137 12.98 -14.60 10.48
N ASP A 138 14.12 -15.17 10.08
CA ASP A 138 14.22 -16.53 9.52
C ASP A 138 14.60 -17.61 10.55
N THR A 139 14.97 -17.25 11.79
CA THR A 139 15.44 -18.19 12.84
C THR A 139 14.58 -18.24 14.10
N ALA A 140 13.71 -17.25 14.30
CA ALA A 140 12.96 -17.08 15.55
C ALA A 140 11.50 -16.67 15.34
N HIS A 141 10.68 -16.83 16.37
CA HIS A 141 9.27 -16.41 16.44
C HIS A 141 9.06 -15.38 17.56
N ILE A 142 7.87 -14.78 17.64
CA ILE A 142 7.51 -13.90 18.77
C ILE A 142 6.99 -14.74 19.93
N LEU A 143 7.42 -14.40 21.15
CA LEU A 143 7.01 -15.12 22.36
C LEU A 143 5.50 -15.00 22.61
N GLU A 144 4.83 -16.16 22.66
CA GLU A 144 3.42 -16.31 23.04
C GLU A 144 3.30 -17.07 24.37
N ASP A 145 2.69 -16.44 25.38
CA ASP A 145 2.34 -17.08 26.66
C ASP A 145 0.80 -17.19 26.78
N GLY A 146 0.26 -18.27 26.18
CA GLY A 146 -1.15 -18.64 26.18
C GLY A 146 -2.07 -17.68 25.41
N LYS A 147 -2.32 -16.50 25.99
CA LYS A 147 -3.05 -15.37 25.40
C LYS A 147 -2.22 -14.08 25.29
N SER A 148 -1.15 -13.94 26.06
CA SER A 148 -0.21 -12.82 25.91
C SER A 148 0.66 -13.06 24.66
N ILE A 149 0.62 -12.14 23.70
CA ILE A 149 1.59 -12.05 22.61
C ILE A 149 2.50 -10.87 22.94
N TYR A 150 3.81 -11.10 23.14
CA TYR A 150 4.73 -10.05 23.59
C TYR A 150 5.25 -9.20 22.43
N ASN A 151 4.33 -8.51 21.77
CA ASN A 151 4.54 -7.62 20.63
C ASN A 151 3.68 -6.36 20.80
N THR A 152 4.28 -5.18 20.70
CA THR A 152 3.53 -3.92 20.77
C THR A 152 4.23 -2.81 20.00
N THR A 153 3.47 -2.10 19.16
CA THR A 153 3.89 -0.83 18.56
C THR A 153 3.25 0.29 19.35
N LEU A 154 4.07 1.17 19.93
CA LEU A 154 3.59 2.37 20.63
C LEU A 154 3.78 3.58 19.73
N ASN A 155 2.81 4.50 19.69
CA ASN A 155 2.89 5.77 18.99
C ASN A 155 2.71 6.96 19.96
N MET A 156 3.21 8.13 19.58
CA MET A 156 3.08 9.38 20.33
C MET A 156 3.17 10.58 19.38
N SER A 157 2.04 11.27 19.17
CA SER A 157 1.99 12.56 18.49
C SER A 157 1.77 13.69 19.51
N ASP A 158 2.66 14.69 19.47
CA ASP A 158 2.57 15.97 20.19
C ASP A 158 2.84 17.10 19.18
N LEU A 159 1.74 17.62 18.63
CA LEU A 159 1.70 18.69 17.64
C LEU A 159 2.32 19.99 18.16
N ALA A 160 2.16 20.30 19.45
CA ALA A 160 2.69 21.52 20.04
C ALA A 160 4.23 21.53 20.11
N ARG A 161 4.85 20.33 20.13
CA ARG A 161 6.30 20.14 20.12
C ARG A 161 6.83 19.65 18.76
N GLY A 162 5.95 19.43 17.77
CA GLY A 162 6.30 18.81 16.49
C GLY A 162 6.84 17.38 16.60
N VAL A 163 6.57 16.68 17.70
CA VAL A 163 7.08 15.33 17.98
C VAL A 163 6.08 14.31 17.45
N ASN A 164 6.56 13.37 16.64
CA ASN A 164 5.76 12.27 16.09
C ASN A 164 6.63 11.01 16.13
N SER A 165 6.47 10.19 17.16
CA SER A 165 7.45 9.16 17.51
C SER A 165 6.82 7.80 17.76
N TYR A 166 7.41 6.79 17.14
CA TYR A 166 7.06 5.38 17.34
C TYR A 166 8.09 4.68 18.23
N TYR A 167 7.64 3.60 18.88
CA TYR A 167 8.44 2.72 19.71
C TYR A 167 7.90 1.28 19.58
N ILE A 168 8.57 0.44 18.79
CA ILE A 168 8.29 -0.99 18.69
C ILE A 168 9.04 -1.70 19.81
N LEU A 169 8.33 -2.60 20.51
CA LEU A 169 8.87 -3.47 21.55
C LEU A 169 8.37 -4.90 21.31
N GLN A 170 9.30 -5.85 21.16
CA GLN A 170 9.01 -7.27 20.91
C GLN A 170 9.87 -8.16 21.81
N ILE A 171 9.34 -9.32 22.22
CA ILE A 171 10.16 -10.45 22.68
C ILE A 171 10.19 -11.50 21.57
N ILE A 172 11.39 -11.86 21.16
CA ILE A 172 11.69 -12.86 20.12
C ILE A 172 12.26 -14.09 20.83
N GLU A 173 11.79 -15.29 20.51
CA GLU A 173 12.28 -16.57 21.03
C GLU A 173 12.74 -17.45 19.86
N GLU A 174 13.95 -18.03 19.93
CA GLU A 174 14.49 -18.82 18.83
C GLU A 174 13.77 -20.16 18.63
N ASP A 175 13.58 -20.59 17.39
CA ASP A 175 12.86 -21.84 17.06
C ASP A 175 13.62 -23.09 17.53
N ASN A 176 14.95 -23.02 17.60
CA ASN A 176 15.85 -24.12 17.95
C ASN A 176 16.57 -23.91 19.31
N GLY A 177 16.36 -22.75 19.95
CA GLY A 177 17.10 -22.32 21.12
C GLY A 177 16.28 -22.33 22.42
N SER A 178 16.82 -21.72 23.46
CA SER A 178 16.06 -21.30 24.65
C SER A 178 16.41 -19.86 25.06
N GLU A 179 17.02 -19.13 24.13
CA GLU A 179 17.42 -17.74 24.27
C GLU A 179 16.26 -16.83 23.84
N CYS A 180 16.01 -15.79 24.64
CA CYS A 180 14.98 -14.81 24.37
C CYS A 180 15.61 -13.44 24.15
N TYR A 181 15.23 -12.77 23.06
CA TYR A 181 15.78 -11.50 22.66
C TYR A 181 14.73 -10.40 22.81
N VAL A 182 15.01 -9.39 23.65
CA VAL A 182 14.19 -8.19 23.78
C VAL A 182 14.59 -7.20 22.69
N PHE A 183 13.77 -7.11 21.64
CA PHE A 183 13.96 -6.18 20.54
C PHE A 183 13.24 -4.85 20.79
N ARG A 184 13.95 -3.75 20.55
CA ARG A 184 13.40 -2.39 20.55
C ARG A 184 13.84 -1.66 19.29
N LYS A 185 12.91 -0.94 18.66
CA LYS A 185 13.17 0.03 17.58
C LYS A 185 12.39 1.30 17.87
N TRP A 186 13.01 2.46 17.78
CA TRP A 186 12.34 3.75 18.02
C TRP A 186 12.82 4.81 17.05
N GLY A 187 11.93 5.73 16.68
CA GLY A 187 12.27 6.80 15.75
C GLY A 187 11.15 7.82 15.52
N ARG A 188 11.34 8.67 14.52
CA ARG A 188 10.30 9.58 14.02
C ARG A 188 9.46 8.86 12.95
N VAL A 189 8.13 8.90 13.09
CA VAL A 189 7.22 8.33 12.08
C VAL A 189 7.51 8.98 10.71
N GLY A 190 7.63 8.15 9.67
CA GLY A 190 7.95 8.61 8.31
C GLY A 190 9.41 9.03 8.07
N ASN A 191 10.33 8.88 9.03
CA ASN A 191 11.76 9.17 8.81
C ASN A 191 12.69 8.13 9.47
N GLU A 192 13.12 7.17 8.67
CA GLU A 192 14.00 6.06 9.07
C GLU A 192 15.43 6.49 9.45
N GLN A 193 15.87 7.71 9.12
CA GLN A 193 17.18 8.23 9.52
C GLN A 193 17.19 8.74 10.97
N ILE A 194 16.02 9.06 11.54
CA ILE A 194 15.90 9.58 12.90
C ILE A 194 15.37 8.46 13.79
N GLY A 195 16.26 7.59 14.25
CA GLY A 195 15.93 6.48 15.12
C GLY A 195 17.14 5.67 15.56
N SER A 196 16.88 4.60 16.31
CA SER A 196 17.85 3.56 16.61
C SER A 196 17.13 2.26 17.00
N GLN A 197 17.89 1.16 17.07
CA GLN A 197 17.40 -0.12 17.53
C GLN A 197 18.37 -0.76 18.53
N LYS A 198 17.83 -1.60 19.42
CA LYS A 198 18.62 -2.34 20.40
C LYS A 198 17.98 -3.69 20.71
N LEU A 199 18.67 -4.75 20.30
CA LEU A 199 18.44 -6.14 20.68
C LEU A 199 19.22 -6.43 21.98
N GLU A 200 18.60 -7.12 22.95
CA GLU A 200 19.27 -7.64 24.15
C GLU A 200 18.86 -9.10 24.37
N GLU A 201 19.85 -10.00 24.41
CA GLU A 201 19.71 -11.40 24.79
C GLU A 201 19.50 -11.53 26.30
N MET A 202 18.49 -12.28 26.74
CA MET A 202 18.12 -12.47 28.15
C MET A 202 17.47 -13.85 28.38
N SER A 203 17.35 -14.26 29.65
CA SER A 203 16.48 -15.39 30.02
C SER A 203 15.01 -15.06 29.71
N LYS A 204 14.20 -16.07 29.39
CA LYS A 204 12.75 -15.92 29.14
C LYS A 204 12.01 -15.17 30.26
N ALA A 205 12.35 -15.45 31.52
CA ALA A 205 11.74 -14.80 32.68
C ALA A 205 12.17 -13.33 32.82
N ASP A 206 13.44 -13.02 32.56
CA ASP A 206 13.96 -11.65 32.63
C ASP A 206 13.48 -10.81 31.44
N ALA A 207 13.36 -11.40 30.24
CA ALA A 207 12.81 -10.76 29.05
C ALA A 207 11.37 -10.30 29.27
N ILE A 208 10.49 -11.14 29.84
CA ILE A 208 9.11 -10.78 30.19
C ILE A 208 9.10 -9.64 31.24
N LYS A 209 9.97 -9.72 32.24
CA LYS A 209 10.07 -8.72 33.32
C LYS A 209 10.55 -7.36 32.78
N GLU A 210 11.57 -7.35 31.93
CA GLU A 210 12.12 -6.14 31.31
C GLU A 210 11.15 -5.54 30.28
N PHE A 211 10.46 -6.36 29.48
CA PHE A 211 9.38 -5.93 28.60
C PHE A 211 8.27 -5.22 29.39
N LYS A 212 7.79 -5.80 30.49
CA LYS A 212 6.77 -5.17 31.35
C LYS A 212 7.28 -3.88 32.00
N ARG A 213 8.56 -3.84 32.42
CA ARG A 213 9.20 -2.63 32.95
C ARG A 213 9.26 -1.51 31.91
N LEU A 214 9.70 -1.81 30.69
CA LEU A 214 9.79 -0.88 29.56
C LEU A 214 8.40 -0.39 29.14
N PHE A 215 7.41 -1.27 29.04
CA PHE A 215 6.04 -0.91 28.70
C PHE A 215 5.44 0.07 29.73
N LEU A 216 5.62 -0.20 31.03
CA LEU A 216 5.20 0.70 32.10
C LEU A 216 5.95 2.04 32.04
N GLU A 217 7.26 2.03 31.77
CA GLU A 217 8.07 3.24 31.62
C GLU A 217 7.58 4.13 30.46
N LYS A 218 7.24 3.53 29.30
CA LYS A 218 6.82 4.28 28.09
C LYS A 218 5.34 4.66 28.05
N THR A 219 4.44 3.85 28.61
CA THR A 219 2.98 4.10 28.56
C THR A 219 2.39 4.66 29.86
N GLY A 220 3.06 4.44 31.00
CA GLY A 220 2.52 4.75 32.33
C GLY A 220 1.43 3.77 32.82
N ASN A 221 1.20 2.66 32.12
CA ASN A 221 0.20 1.63 32.45
C ASN A 221 0.87 0.24 32.56
N PRO A 222 0.34 -0.68 33.38
CA PRO A 222 0.83 -2.07 33.41
C PRO A 222 0.39 -2.84 32.14
N TRP A 223 1.17 -3.85 31.74
CA TRP A 223 0.88 -4.66 30.55
C TRP A 223 -0.47 -5.40 30.65
N GLU A 224 -0.80 -5.87 31.84
CA GLU A 224 -2.03 -6.61 32.15
C GLU A 224 -3.30 -5.77 31.93
N ALA A 225 -3.22 -4.44 32.01
CA ALA A 225 -4.32 -3.53 31.68
C ALA A 225 -4.53 -3.40 30.16
N TRP A 226 -3.44 -3.48 29.38
CA TRP A 226 -3.49 -3.51 27.92
C TRP A 226 -3.98 -4.86 27.40
N GLU A 227 -3.40 -5.98 27.85
CA GLU A 227 -3.79 -7.35 27.48
C GLU A 227 -5.30 -7.59 27.67
N ARG A 228 -5.86 -7.11 28.78
CA ARG A 228 -7.28 -7.28 29.12
C ARG A 228 -8.18 -6.20 28.52
N LYS A 229 -7.61 -5.18 27.88
CA LYS A 229 -8.27 -3.92 27.46
C LYS A 229 -9.07 -3.23 28.58
N THR A 230 -8.72 -3.46 29.85
CA THR A 230 -9.41 -2.91 31.04
C THR A 230 -8.61 -1.81 31.71
N ASN A 231 -9.25 -0.66 31.95
CA ASN A 231 -8.70 0.49 32.70
C ASN A 231 -7.41 1.13 32.13
N PHE A 232 -7.04 0.83 30.89
CA PHE A 232 -5.93 1.52 30.23
C PHE A 232 -6.26 3.00 29.99
N GLN A 233 -5.44 3.93 30.50
CA GLN A 233 -5.64 5.38 30.34
C GLN A 233 -4.43 6.06 29.71
N LYS A 234 -4.67 6.94 28.73
CA LYS A 234 -3.63 7.71 28.04
C LYS A 234 -2.98 8.71 29.00
N GLN A 235 -1.77 8.41 29.46
CA GLN A 235 -1.00 9.36 30.29
C GLN A 235 -0.42 10.51 29.43
N PRO A 236 -0.39 11.76 29.92
CA PRO A 236 0.23 12.90 29.24
C PRO A 236 1.73 12.69 28.99
N GLY A 237 2.24 13.11 27.82
CA GLY A 237 3.67 13.02 27.47
C GLY A 237 4.26 11.59 27.40
N LYS A 238 3.42 10.56 27.48
CA LYS A 238 3.76 9.14 27.30
C LYS A 238 3.32 8.66 25.93
N PHE A 239 3.67 7.43 25.55
CA PHE A 239 3.18 6.79 24.34
C PHE A 239 1.74 6.25 24.51
N TYR A 240 1.15 5.72 23.43
CA TYR A 240 -0.08 4.93 23.40
C TYR A 240 0.19 3.65 22.59
N PRO A 241 -0.14 2.45 23.09
CA PRO A 241 -0.07 1.22 22.30
C PRO A 241 -1.14 1.23 21.20
N LEU A 242 -0.72 0.91 19.97
CA LEU A 242 -1.63 0.64 18.87
C LEU A 242 -2.01 -0.84 18.89
N ASP A 243 -3.32 -1.10 18.86
CA ASP A 243 -3.84 -2.45 18.60
C ASP A 243 -3.63 -2.76 17.12
N ILE A 244 -2.55 -3.46 16.81
CA ILE A 244 -2.17 -3.88 15.45
C ILE A 244 -2.41 -5.38 15.35
N ASP A 245 -3.33 -5.79 14.48
CA ASP A 245 -3.61 -7.20 14.21
C ASP A 245 -2.49 -7.78 13.35
N TYR A 246 -1.41 -8.22 14.02
CA TYR A 246 -0.23 -8.76 13.34
C TYR A 246 -0.51 -10.06 12.56
N GLY A 247 -1.62 -10.73 12.86
CA GLY A 247 -2.38 -11.56 11.93
C GLY A 247 -1.71 -12.86 11.48
N VAL A 248 -1.97 -13.96 12.20
CA VAL A 248 -2.08 -15.30 11.57
C VAL A 248 -3.27 -16.06 12.16
N LYS A 249 -4.30 -16.27 11.33
CA LYS A 249 -5.07 -17.51 11.38
C LYS A 249 -4.34 -18.50 10.50
N GLN A 250 -4.03 -19.69 11.00
CA GLN A 250 -3.26 -20.68 10.24
C GLN A 250 -4.03 -21.11 8.98
N ALA A 251 -3.56 -20.65 7.82
CA ALA A 251 -3.97 -21.20 6.54
C ALA A 251 -3.37 -22.61 6.36
N PRO A 252 -4.08 -23.56 5.72
CA PRO A 252 -3.57 -24.90 5.48
C PRO A 252 -2.41 -24.88 4.47
N LYS A 253 -1.57 -25.93 4.52
CA LYS A 253 -0.35 -26.03 3.70
C LYS A 253 -0.63 -25.98 2.19
N ARG A 254 0.31 -25.34 1.48
CA ARG A 254 0.50 -25.29 0.02
C ARG A 254 -0.10 -26.49 -0.74
N LYS A 255 -0.80 -26.17 -1.83
CA LYS A 255 -0.91 -27.02 -3.02
C LYS A 255 -0.12 -26.34 -4.12
N ASP A 256 0.65 -27.08 -4.91
CA ASP A 256 1.36 -26.53 -6.05
C ASP A 256 0.36 -26.12 -7.15
N ILE A 257 0.03 -24.81 -7.22
CA ILE A 257 -0.81 -24.28 -8.29
C ILE A 257 0.04 -24.08 -9.54
N SER A 258 0.23 -25.19 -10.26
CA SER A 258 0.42 -25.16 -11.72
C SER A 258 -0.64 -24.25 -12.35
N GLU A 259 -0.26 -23.50 -13.39
CA GLU A 259 -1.03 -22.46 -14.09
C GLU A 259 -2.46 -22.88 -14.50
N MET A 260 -3.39 -22.89 -13.55
CA MET A 260 -4.79 -23.16 -13.81
C MET A 260 -5.39 -21.93 -14.50
N LYS A 261 -5.75 -22.12 -15.76
CA LYS A 261 -6.51 -21.15 -16.55
C LYS A 261 -7.80 -20.85 -15.80
N SER A 262 -7.94 -19.60 -15.35
CA SER A 262 -9.12 -19.11 -14.63
C SER A 262 -10.41 -19.46 -15.36
N SER A 263 -11.42 -19.85 -14.60
CA SER A 263 -12.77 -20.15 -15.11
C SER A 263 -13.59 -18.88 -15.43
N LEU A 264 -13.08 -17.71 -15.03
CA LEU A 264 -13.75 -16.42 -15.19
C LEU A 264 -13.67 -15.92 -16.65
N ALA A 265 -14.68 -15.17 -17.09
CA ALA A 265 -14.65 -14.48 -18.38
C ALA A 265 -13.48 -13.48 -18.45
N PRO A 266 -12.85 -13.23 -19.62
CA PRO A 266 -11.67 -12.37 -19.72
C PRO A 266 -11.85 -10.97 -19.14
N GLN A 267 -13.01 -10.36 -19.38
CA GLN A 267 -13.40 -9.02 -18.91
C GLN A 267 -13.49 -8.97 -17.38
N LEU A 268 -14.08 -10.03 -16.78
CA LEU A 268 -14.13 -10.20 -15.33
C LEU A 268 -12.73 -10.48 -14.75
N LEU A 269 -11.90 -11.26 -15.44
CA LEU A 269 -10.52 -11.53 -15.03
C LEU A 269 -9.66 -10.24 -15.00
N GLU A 270 -9.91 -9.30 -15.90
CA GLU A 270 -9.28 -7.98 -15.92
C GLU A 270 -9.79 -7.08 -14.80
N LEU A 271 -11.11 -6.99 -14.60
CA LEU A 271 -11.72 -6.31 -13.44
C LEU A 271 -11.14 -6.84 -12.11
N MET A 272 -11.03 -8.16 -11.97
CA MET A 272 -10.44 -8.82 -10.80
C MET A 272 -8.96 -8.46 -10.61
N LYS A 273 -8.16 -8.40 -11.68
CA LYS A 273 -6.76 -7.93 -11.60
C LYS A 273 -6.66 -6.48 -11.15
N MET A 274 -7.57 -5.61 -11.58
CA MET A 274 -7.61 -4.20 -11.14
C MET A 274 -8.04 -4.06 -9.68
N LEU A 275 -9.10 -4.77 -9.26
CA LEU A 275 -9.63 -4.73 -7.89
C LEU A 275 -8.66 -5.31 -6.85
N PHE A 276 -7.81 -6.27 -7.22
CA PHE A 276 -6.89 -6.95 -6.31
C PHE A 276 -5.40 -6.62 -6.53
N ASN A 277 -5.12 -5.53 -7.25
CA ASN A 277 -3.77 -5.00 -7.43
C ASN A 277 -3.23 -4.41 -6.11
N VAL A 278 -2.12 -4.92 -5.59
CA VAL A 278 -1.58 -4.47 -4.29
C VAL A 278 -0.91 -3.10 -4.40
N GLU A 279 -0.34 -2.77 -5.56
CA GLU A 279 0.32 -1.51 -5.85
C GLU A 279 -0.66 -0.33 -5.85
N THR A 280 -1.91 -0.49 -6.32
CA THR A 280 -2.95 0.55 -6.22
C THR A 280 -3.37 0.81 -4.78
N TYR A 281 -3.51 -0.24 -3.95
CA TYR A 281 -3.74 -0.12 -2.51
C TYR A 281 -2.58 0.60 -1.80
N ARG A 282 -1.32 0.30 -2.17
CA ARG A 282 -0.15 1.02 -1.63
C ARG A 282 -0.11 2.48 -2.08
N ALA A 283 -0.44 2.79 -3.34
CA ALA A 283 -0.50 4.16 -3.85
C ALA A 283 -1.57 5.00 -3.12
N ALA A 284 -2.75 4.43 -2.87
CA ALA A 284 -3.80 5.09 -2.09
C ALA A 284 -3.36 5.37 -0.64
N MET A 285 -2.63 4.45 0.01
CA MET A 285 -2.06 4.69 1.35
C MET A 285 -1.01 5.82 1.36
N MET A 286 -0.18 5.93 0.30
CA MET A 286 0.76 7.05 0.16
C MET A 286 0.05 8.39 -0.03
N GLU A 287 -1.03 8.43 -0.82
CA GLU A 287 -1.85 9.64 -1.05
C GLU A 287 -2.41 10.21 0.26
N PHE A 288 -2.77 9.34 1.21
CA PHE A 288 -3.27 9.72 2.54
C PHE A 288 -2.16 10.08 3.55
N GLU A 289 -0.89 10.15 3.14
CA GLU A 289 0.28 10.40 3.98
C GLU A 289 0.49 9.37 5.11
N ILE A 290 0.14 8.10 4.87
CA ILE A 290 0.22 7.01 5.86
C ILE A 290 1.48 6.19 5.64
N ASN A 291 2.26 5.96 6.71
CA ASN A 291 3.55 5.27 6.59
C ASN A 291 3.41 3.74 6.60
N MET A 292 3.50 3.12 5.42
CA MET A 292 3.36 1.67 5.25
C MET A 292 4.43 0.84 5.97
N SER A 293 5.62 1.36 6.28
CA SER A 293 6.66 0.59 6.99
C SER A 293 6.38 0.41 8.49
N GLU A 294 5.53 1.27 9.08
CA GLU A 294 5.04 1.16 10.46
C GLU A 294 3.56 0.72 10.51
N MET A 295 2.84 0.77 9.38
CA MET A 295 1.44 0.35 9.21
C MET A 295 1.24 -0.47 7.92
N PRO A 296 1.60 -1.77 7.89
CA PRO A 296 1.30 -2.63 6.75
C PRO A 296 -0.22 -2.80 6.52
N LEU A 297 -0.59 -3.03 5.26
CA LEU A 297 -1.98 -3.09 4.78
C LEU A 297 -2.87 -4.01 5.65
N GLY A 298 -3.98 -3.46 6.15
CA GLY A 298 -5.01 -4.22 6.88
C GLY A 298 -4.77 -4.50 8.36
N LYS A 299 -3.61 -4.15 8.93
CA LYS A 299 -3.29 -4.45 10.34
C LYS A 299 -3.82 -3.42 11.35
N LEU A 300 -4.41 -2.31 10.89
CA LEU A 300 -5.12 -1.33 11.72
C LEU A 300 -6.49 -1.88 12.14
N THR A 301 -6.74 -2.11 13.43
CA THR A 301 -8.04 -2.66 13.86
C THR A 301 -9.20 -1.68 13.69
N LYS A 302 -10.40 -2.21 13.39
CA LYS A 302 -11.67 -1.45 13.43
C LYS A 302 -11.82 -0.60 14.70
N GLU A 303 -11.38 -1.07 15.86
CA GLU A 303 -11.41 -0.28 17.11
C GLU A 303 -10.60 1.03 17.03
N ASN A 304 -9.43 1.02 16.37
CA ASN A 304 -8.61 2.22 16.23
C ASN A 304 -9.21 3.18 15.21
N ILE A 305 -9.78 2.67 14.11
CA ILE A 305 -10.56 3.47 13.14
C ILE A 305 -11.76 4.13 13.86
N GLN A 306 -12.46 3.37 14.71
CA GLN A 306 -13.62 3.85 15.47
C GLN A 306 -13.25 5.01 16.41
N LYS A 307 -12.18 4.85 17.20
CA LYS A 307 -11.63 5.90 18.07
C LYS A 307 -11.08 7.10 17.29
N GLY A 308 -10.72 6.91 16.01
CA GLY A 308 -10.34 7.96 15.07
C GLY A 308 -11.55 8.78 14.61
N PHE A 309 -12.66 8.13 14.25
CA PHE A 309 -13.94 8.81 13.95
C PHE A 309 -14.44 9.60 15.16
N GLU A 310 -14.41 9.01 16.37
CA GLU A 310 -14.72 9.72 17.62
C GLU A 310 -13.91 11.02 17.78
N ALA A 311 -12.60 10.98 17.50
CA ALA A 311 -11.72 12.14 17.61
C ALA A 311 -12.02 13.21 16.54
N LEU A 312 -12.38 12.83 15.31
CA LEU A 312 -12.83 13.79 14.29
C LEU A 312 -14.18 14.41 14.65
N THR A 313 -15.11 13.64 15.22
CA THR A 313 -16.41 14.14 15.69
C THR A 313 -16.27 15.05 16.92
N GLU A 314 -15.30 14.76 17.80
CA GLU A 314 -14.88 15.66 18.89
C GLU A 314 -14.39 17.01 18.34
N ILE A 315 -13.51 16.99 17.33
CA ILE A 315 -13.03 18.20 16.63
C ILE A 315 -14.20 18.93 15.95
N GLN A 316 -15.08 18.25 15.22
CA GLN A 316 -16.26 18.85 14.57
C GLN A 316 -17.12 19.61 15.58
N ASN A 317 -17.40 18.99 16.73
CA ASN A 317 -18.23 19.60 17.76
C ASN A 317 -17.54 20.82 18.39
N LEU A 318 -16.21 20.80 18.54
CA LEU A 318 -15.40 21.95 18.93
C LEU A 318 -15.30 23.04 17.85
N LEU A 319 -15.42 22.70 16.56
CA LEU A 319 -15.48 23.68 15.46
C LEU A 319 -16.86 24.34 15.33
N LYS A 320 -17.94 23.62 15.62
CA LYS A 320 -19.31 24.18 15.57
C LYS A 320 -19.71 24.95 16.84
N ASN A 321 -19.37 24.44 18.02
CA ASN A 321 -19.75 25.06 19.29
C ASN A 321 -18.90 26.29 19.62
N THR A 322 -19.28 27.44 19.06
CA THR A 322 -18.58 28.73 19.22
C THR A 322 -19.08 29.57 20.40
N ALA A 323 -20.14 29.16 21.11
CA ALA A 323 -20.85 30.01 22.07
C ALA A 323 -20.23 30.12 23.48
N ASP A 324 -19.81 29.01 24.11
CA ASP A 324 -19.67 28.93 25.58
C ASP A 324 -18.24 28.64 26.11
N GLN A 325 -17.22 28.62 25.25
CA GLN A 325 -15.83 28.38 25.69
C GLN A 325 -14.89 29.54 25.36
N ALA A 326 -14.07 29.93 26.34
CA ALA A 326 -12.96 30.85 26.13
C ALA A 326 -12.00 30.29 25.06
N LEU A 327 -11.64 31.11 24.08
CA LEU A 327 -10.96 30.69 22.85
C LEU A 327 -9.71 29.82 23.10
N ALA A 328 -8.87 30.18 24.09
CA ALA A 328 -7.67 29.41 24.43
C ALA A 328 -7.96 27.99 24.98
N VAL A 329 -9.11 27.78 25.64
CA VAL A 329 -9.54 26.45 26.09
C VAL A 329 -9.98 25.61 24.89
N ARG A 330 -10.76 26.23 23.99
CA ARG A 330 -11.22 25.61 22.73
C ARG A 330 -10.05 25.20 21.84
N GLU A 331 -9.05 26.06 21.66
CA GLU A 331 -7.82 25.73 20.91
C GLU A 331 -7.04 24.58 21.56
N SER A 332 -6.90 24.60 22.89
CA SER A 332 -6.24 23.52 23.64
C SER A 332 -6.95 22.16 23.45
N LEU A 333 -8.28 22.15 23.45
CA LEU A 333 -9.09 20.94 23.20
C LEU A 333 -8.97 20.46 21.74
N ILE A 334 -8.97 21.36 20.75
CA ILE A 334 -8.76 21.00 19.33
C ILE A 334 -7.36 20.40 19.13
N VAL A 335 -6.33 20.95 19.78
CA VAL A 335 -4.97 20.38 19.79
C VAL A 335 -4.93 19.02 20.48
N ALA A 336 -5.65 18.84 21.60
CA ALA A 336 -5.71 17.56 22.31
C ALA A 336 -6.42 16.47 21.48
N ALA A 337 -7.53 16.79 20.82
CA ALA A 337 -8.25 15.87 19.94
C ALA A 337 -7.47 15.57 18.65
N SER A 338 -6.75 16.56 18.08
CA SER A 338 -5.82 16.34 16.97
C SER A 338 -4.65 15.44 17.39
N ASN A 339 -4.06 15.65 18.56
CA ASN A 339 -3.02 14.78 19.12
C ASN A 339 -3.53 13.34 19.31
N ARG A 340 -4.77 13.17 19.79
CA ARG A 340 -5.46 11.87 19.91
C ARG A 340 -5.58 11.19 18.54
N PHE A 341 -6.03 11.91 17.52
CA PHE A 341 -6.18 11.41 16.15
C PHE A 341 -4.84 10.92 15.56
N PHE A 342 -3.81 11.76 15.51
CA PHE A 342 -2.50 11.37 14.96
C PHE A 342 -1.70 10.39 15.84
N THR A 343 -2.06 10.24 17.12
CA THR A 343 -1.55 9.16 17.97
C THR A 343 -2.19 7.81 17.62
N LEU A 344 -3.49 7.77 17.29
CA LEU A 344 -4.20 6.56 16.85
C LEU A 344 -3.85 6.16 15.41
N ILE A 345 -3.59 7.15 14.54
CA ILE A 345 -3.34 6.95 13.11
C ILE A 345 -2.02 7.64 12.72
N PRO A 346 -0.89 6.91 12.76
CA PRO A 346 0.40 7.37 12.27
C PRO A 346 0.35 7.95 10.84
N SER A 347 0.52 9.27 10.76
CA SER A 347 0.73 10.00 9.50
C SER A 347 2.14 10.60 9.47
N ILE A 348 2.67 10.84 8.27
CA ILE A 348 4.00 11.42 8.05
C ILE A 348 4.02 12.91 8.48
N HIS A 349 2.95 13.66 8.21
CA HIS A 349 2.83 15.10 8.50
C HIS A 349 1.64 15.43 9.41
N PRO A 350 1.73 15.14 10.73
CA PRO A 350 0.67 15.51 11.66
C PRO A 350 0.59 17.04 11.81
N HIS A 351 -0.61 17.58 11.67
CA HIS A 351 -0.97 18.99 11.78
C HIS A 351 -2.14 19.18 12.76
N ILE A 352 -2.47 20.42 13.14
CA ILE A 352 -3.66 20.70 13.93
C ILE A 352 -4.82 20.84 12.96
N ILE A 353 -5.80 19.93 13.00
CA ILE A 353 -7.00 20.00 12.14
C ILE A 353 -7.83 21.20 12.61
N ARG A 354 -8.05 22.16 11.71
CA ARG A 354 -8.73 23.43 12.00
C ARG A 354 -9.90 23.70 11.07
N ASP A 355 -9.81 23.27 9.82
CA ASP A 355 -10.81 23.59 8.81
C ASP A 355 -11.79 22.42 8.60
N GLU A 356 -13.06 22.74 8.28
CA GLU A 356 -14.07 21.70 8.00
C GLU A 356 -13.72 20.87 6.74
N ASP A 357 -12.96 21.45 5.80
CA ASP A 357 -12.45 20.74 4.61
C ASP A 357 -11.31 19.76 4.95
N GLU A 358 -10.37 20.13 5.83
CA GLU A 358 -9.35 19.20 6.35
C GLU A 358 -10.01 18.01 7.06
N LEU A 359 -11.01 18.31 7.89
CA LEU A 359 -11.80 17.32 8.62
C LEU A 359 -12.54 16.38 7.66
N MET A 360 -13.10 16.90 6.57
CA MET A 360 -13.74 16.09 5.51
C MET A 360 -12.73 15.19 4.77
N ILE A 361 -11.53 15.70 4.47
CA ILE A 361 -10.46 14.91 3.83
C ILE A 361 -10.01 13.78 4.76
N LYS A 362 -9.77 14.06 6.05
CA LYS A 362 -9.37 13.05 7.02
C LYS A 362 -10.52 12.09 7.38
N ALA A 363 -11.80 12.48 7.26
CA ALA A 363 -12.95 11.57 7.37
C ALA A 363 -13.03 10.58 6.19
N LYS A 364 -12.92 11.07 4.95
CA LYS A 364 -12.88 10.24 3.72
C LYS A 364 -11.68 9.28 3.72
N MET A 365 -10.56 9.70 4.32
CA MET A 365 -9.42 8.82 4.59
C MET A 365 -9.79 7.67 5.54
N LEU A 366 -10.50 7.91 6.65
CA LEU A 366 -10.95 6.83 7.56
C LEU A 366 -11.90 5.84 6.88
N GLU A 367 -12.79 6.34 6.01
CA GLU A 367 -13.73 5.52 5.24
C GLU A 367 -12.97 4.60 4.27
N ALA A 368 -12.03 5.15 3.50
CA ALA A 368 -11.13 4.36 2.66
C ALA A 368 -10.29 3.36 3.46
N LEU A 369 -9.72 3.76 4.62
CA LEU A 369 -9.00 2.85 5.50
C LEU A 369 -9.88 1.68 5.99
N GLN A 370 -11.16 1.93 6.26
CA GLN A 370 -12.09 0.87 6.69
C GLN A 370 -12.39 -0.10 5.54
N ASP A 371 -12.60 0.40 4.31
CA ASP A 371 -12.79 -0.48 3.14
C ASP A 371 -11.50 -1.27 2.82
N ILE A 372 -10.31 -0.69 3.01
CA ILE A 372 -9.03 -1.39 2.81
C ILE A 372 -8.75 -2.41 3.93
N GLU A 373 -9.19 -2.17 5.18
CA GLU A 373 -9.15 -3.18 6.26
C GLU A 373 -9.98 -4.41 5.89
N ILE A 374 -11.18 -4.18 5.35
CA ILE A 374 -12.10 -5.22 4.89
C ILE A 374 -11.53 -5.95 3.67
N ALA A 375 -10.99 -5.22 2.69
CA ALA A 375 -10.34 -5.81 1.52
C ALA A 375 -9.16 -6.71 1.95
N SER A 376 -8.28 -6.24 2.84
CA SER A 376 -7.17 -7.04 3.35
C SER A 376 -7.63 -8.28 4.12
N LYS A 377 -8.70 -8.18 4.93
CA LYS A 377 -9.27 -9.31 5.68
C LYS A 377 -10.00 -10.34 4.81
N LEU A 378 -10.47 -9.94 3.64
CA LEU A 378 -10.98 -10.85 2.62
C LEU A 378 -9.84 -11.51 1.85
N VAL A 379 -8.91 -10.71 1.32
CA VAL A 379 -7.92 -11.13 0.33
C VAL A 379 -6.73 -11.86 0.94
N GLY A 380 -6.25 -11.42 2.10
CA GLY A 380 -4.93 -11.79 2.60
C GLY A 380 -3.83 -11.22 1.71
N PHE A 381 -3.40 -9.97 1.96
CA PHE A 381 -2.27 -9.38 1.22
C PHE A 381 -0.89 -9.94 1.64
N ASP A 382 -0.84 -10.91 2.56
CA ASP A 382 0.38 -11.62 2.92
C ASP A 382 0.82 -12.56 1.76
N SER A 383 2.09 -12.48 1.36
CA SER A 383 2.61 -13.08 0.12
C SER A 383 2.66 -14.62 0.08
N ASP A 384 2.28 -15.31 1.15
CA ASP A 384 2.11 -16.77 1.20
C ASP A 384 0.67 -17.22 0.84
N CYS A 385 -0.24 -16.30 0.50
CA CYS A 385 -1.58 -16.62 0.02
C CYS A 385 -1.58 -17.03 -1.47
N ASP A 386 -1.26 -18.30 -1.72
CA ASP A 386 -1.44 -19.03 -3.01
C ASP A 386 -2.93 -19.18 -3.41
N GLU A 387 -3.71 -18.11 -3.31
CA GLU A 387 -5.14 -18.08 -3.67
C GLU A 387 -5.34 -17.55 -5.10
N SER A 388 -6.12 -18.30 -5.88
CA SER A 388 -6.46 -17.92 -7.25
C SER A 388 -7.39 -16.68 -7.29
N LEU A 389 -7.49 -16.06 -8.46
CA LEU A 389 -8.47 -14.98 -8.67
C LEU A 389 -9.91 -15.52 -8.56
N ASP A 390 -10.15 -16.78 -8.94
CA ASP A 390 -11.42 -17.48 -8.78
C ASP A 390 -11.79 -17.65 -7.29
N ASP A 391 -10.84 -17.95 -6.40
CA ASP A 391 -11.07 -17.98 -4.94
C ASP A 391 -11.43 -16.59 -4.40
N LYS A 392 -10.71 -15.56 -4.83
CA LYS A 392 -10.95 -14.16 -4.45
C LYS A 392 -12.30 -13.66 -4.95
N TYR A 393 -12.76 -14.15 -6.11
CA TYR A 393 -14.10 -13.89 -6.64
C TYR A 393 -15.19 -14.53 -5.76
N MET A 394 -15.03 -15.81 -5.39
CA MET A 394 -15.98 -16.50 -4.50
C MET A 394 -16.10 -15.83 -3.12
N LYS A 395 -15.02 -15.22 -2.62
CA LYS A 395 -15.04 -14.41 -1.39
C LYS A 395 -15.87 -13.13 -1.48
N LEU A 396 -16.07 -12.55 -2.67
CA LEU A 396 -16.92 -11.36 -2.86
C LEU A 396 -18.41 -11.66 -2.67
N ARG A 397 -18.87 -12.92 -2.85
CA ARG A 397 -20.30 -13.31 -2.76
C ARG A 397 -21.24 -12.45 -3.63
N CYS A 398 -20.69 -11.98 -4.74
CA CYS A 398 -21.37 -11.22 -5.78
C CYS A 398 -21.17 -11.98 -7.09
N ASN A 399 -22.26 -12.33 -7.76
CA ASN A 399 -22.23 -12.85 -9.12
C ASN A 399 -22.08 -11.65 -10.08
N ILE A 400 -20.94 -11.57 -10.76
CA ILE A 400 -20.58 -10.50 -11.69
C ILE A 400 -20.59 -11.10 -13.10
N THR A 401 -21.50 -10.63 -13.95
CA THR A 401 -21.64 -11.12 -15.34
C THR A 401 -21.39 -9.96 -16.32
N PRO A 402 -20.38 -10.04 -17.21
CA PRO A 402 -20.18 -9.01 -18.24
C PRO A 402 -21.35 -9.00 -19.23
N LEU A 403 -21.78 -7.82 -19.65
CA LEU A 403 -22.86 -7.64 -20.64
C LEU A 403 -22.27 -7.43 -22.04
N PRO A 404 -22.73 -8.16 -23.08
CA PRO A 404 -22.32 -7.92 -24.45
C PRO A 404 -22.66 -6.50 -24.91
N HIS A 405 -21.78 -5.86 -25.68
CA HIS A 405 -21.93 -4.46 -26.10
C HIS A 405 -23.15 -4.26 -27.03
N ASP A 406 -23.57 -5.32 -27.73
CA ASP A 406 -24.80 -5.37 -28.52
C ASP A 406 -26.09 -5.40 -27.67
N SER A 407 -26.01 -5.53 -26.34
CA SER A 407 -27.18 -5.57 -25.45
C SER A 407 -27.91 -4.23 -25.38
N GLU A 408 -29.23 -4.27 -25.30
CA GLU A 408 -30.03 -3.06 -25.07
C GLU A 408 -29.75 -2.42 -23.70
N ASP A 409 -29.36 -3.22 -22.70
CA ASP A 409 -28.94 -2.72 -21.39
C ASP A 409 -27.60 -1.99 -21.46
N TYR A 410 -26.64 -2.47 -22.26
CA TYR A 410 -25.37 -1.77 -22.51
C TYR A 410 -25.62 -0.41 -23.14
N LYS A 411 -26.42 -0.38 -24.22
CA LYS A 411 -26.83 0.85 -24.92
C LYS A 411 -27.67 1.77 -24.03
N LEU A 412 -28.38 1.25 -23.02
CA LEU A 412 -29.11 2.05 -22.05
C LEU A 412 -28.13 2.75 -21.09
N VAL A 413 -27.14 2.02 -20.57
CA VAL A 413 -26.07 2.57 -19.70
C VAL A 413 -25.23 3.60 -20.44
N GLU A 414 -24.82 3.31 -21.67
CA GLU A 414 -24.09 4.23 -22.56
C GLU A 414 -24.86 5.54 -22.79
N ARG A 415 -26.13 5.46 -23.22
CA ARG A 415 -26.99 6.63 -23.39
C ARG A 415 -27.21 7.37 -22.08
N TYR A 416 -27.34 6.68 -20.95
CA TYR A 416 -27.52 7.33 -19.65
C TYR A 416 -26.25 8.09 -19.23
N LEU A 417 -25.07 7.52 -19.45
CA LEU A 417 -23.78 8.16 -19.18
C LEU A 417 -23.60 9.44 -20.01
N LEU A 418 -23.74 9.33 -21.33
CA LEU A 418 -23.56 10.46 -22.26
C LEU A 418 -24.58 11.59 -22.02
N ASN A 419 -25.84 11.26 -21.70
CA ASN A 419 -26.87 12.27 -21.43
C ASN A 419 -26.80 12.89 -20.02
N THR A 420 -26.05 12.32 -19.07
CA THR A 420 -25.92 12.86 -17.69
C THR A 420 -24.56 13.46 -17.37
N HIS A 421 -23.62 13.50 -18.33
CA HIS A 421 -22.37 14.25 -18.18
C HIS A 421 -22.65 15.76 -17.97
N ALA A 422 -22.24 16.28 -16.81
CA ALA A 422 -22.59 17.64 -16.40
C ALA A 422 -21.85 18.71 -17.23
N PRO A 423 -22.54 19.75 -17.76
CA PRO A 423 -21.93 20.75 -18.63
C PRO A 423 -20.89 21.66 -17.94
N THR A 424 -20.71 21.50 -16.62
CA THR A 424 -19.68 22.14 -15.80
C THR A 424 -18.37 21.36 -15.74
N HIS A 425 -18.36 20.04 -16.00
CA HIS A 425 -17.21 19.16 -15.78
C HIS A 425 -16.43 18.89 -17.08
N LYS A 426 -16.07 19.95 -17.81
CA LYS A 426 -15.46 19.87 -19.14
C LYS A 426 -13.98 19.48 -19.15
N ASP A 427 -13.35 19.41 -17.98
CA ASP A 427 -11.92 19.12 -17.82
C ASP A 427 -11.56 17.65 -18.09
N TRP A 428 -12.57 16.78 -18.17
CA TRP A 428 -12.47 15.36 -18.47
C TRP A 428 -13.64 14.88 -19.33
N SER A 429 -13.46 13.75 -20.00
CA SER A 429 -14.51 13.02 -20.72
C SER A 429 -14.53 11.58 -20.22
N LEU A 430 -15.68 10.91 -20.37
CA LEU A 430 -15.84 9.50 -20.01
C LEU A 430 -16.10 8.68 -21.26
N GLU A 431 -15.39 7.57 -21.38
CA GLU A 431 -15.62 6.51 -22.34
C GLU A 431 -16.13 5.27 -21.58
N LEU A 432 -17.03 4.51 -22.18
CA LEU A 432 -17.60 3.31 -21.56
C LEU A 432 -16.91 2.08 -22.13
N GLU A 433 -15.95 1.54 -21.38
CA GLU A 433 -15.15 0.37 -21.79
C GLU A 433 -15.93 -0.95 -21.65
N GLU A 434 -16.53 -1.18 -20.48
CA GLU A 434 -17.14 -2.46 -20.08
C GLU A 434 -18.35 -2.23 -19.16
N VAL A 435 -19.34 -3.13 -19.20
CA VAL A 435 -20.52 -3.08 -18.31
C VAL A 435 -20.75 -4.45 -17.68
N PHE A 436 -20.86 -4.47 -16.35
CA PHE A 436 -21.11 -5.69 -15.57
C PHE A 436 -22.48 -5.65 -14.91
N SER A 437 -23.27 -6.70 -15.09
CA SER A 437 -24.44 -7.00 -14.26
C SER A 437 -23.95 -7.60 -12.94
N LEU A 438 -24.54 -7.14 -11.82
CA LEU A 438 -24.24 -7.59 -10.47
C LEU A 438 -25.48 -8.27 -9.88
N ASP A 439 -25.29 -9.38 -9.18
CA ASP A 439 -26.30 -9.98 -8.31
C ASP A 439 -25.63 -10.39 -6.98
N ARG A 440 -26.08 -9.81 -5.87
CA ARG A 440 -25.40 -9.89 -4.57
C ARG A 440 -26.18 -10.76 -3.59
N ASP A 441 -25.48 -11.70 -2.94
CA ASP A 441 -26.13 -12.70 -2.08
C ASP A 441 -26.99 -12.05 -0.98
N GLY A 442 -28.27 -12.42 -0.96
CA GLY A 442 -29.28 -11.89 -0.06
C GLY A 442 -29.72 -10.44 -0.30
N GLU A 443 -29.18 -9.71 -1.28
CA GLU A 443 -29.59 -8.32 -1.60
C GLU A 443 -31.03 -8.27 -2.09
N LEU A 444 -31.37 -9.07 -3.11
CA LEU A 444 -32.71 -9.17 -3.68
C LEU A 444 -33.75 -9.59 -2.63
N ASN A 445 -33.35 -10.43 -1.66
CA ASN A 445 -34.18 -10.81 -0.52
C ASN A 445 -34.45 -9.63 0.42
N LYS A 446 -33.44 -8.82 0.77
CA LYS A 446 -33.63 -7.58 1.56
C LYS A 446 -34.50 -6.57 0.79
N TYR A 447 -34.28 -6.43 -0.51
CA TYR A 447 -34.98 -5.50 -1.39
C TYR A 447 -36.44 -5.90 -1.66
N SER A 448 -36.79 -7.18 -1.57
CA SER A 448 -38.15 -7.71 -1.85
C SER A 448 -39.26 -6.95 -1.13
N ARG A 449 -39.04 -6.57 0.14
CA ARG A 449 -39.97 -5.78 0.98
C ARG A 449 -40.22 -4.38 0.42
N TYR A 450 -39.26 -3.82 -0.30
CA TYR A 450 -39.31 -2.46 -0.87
C TYR A 450 -39.79 -2.48 -2.32
N LYS A 451 -39.45 -3.53 -3.09
CA LYS A 451 -39.81 -3.73 -4.51
C LYS A 451 -41.29 -3.47 -4.83
N ASN A 452 -42.20 -3.87 -3.95
CA ASN A 452 -43.65 -3.75 -4.14
C ASN A 452 -44.29 -2.58 -3.36
N ASN A 453 -43.64 -2.05 -2.32
CA ASN A 453 -44.25 -1.09 -1.39
C ASN A 453 -43.79 0.36 -1.60
N LEU A 454 -42.70 0.60 -2.34
CA LEU A 454 -42.21 1.94 -2.67
C LEU A 454 -42.51 2.31 -4.13
N HIS A 455 -43.07 3.51 -4.29
CA HIS A 455 -43.14 4.23 -5.56
C HIS A 455 -41.84 5.03 -5.77
N ASN A 456 -41.67 5.62 -6.96
CA ASN A 456 -40.47 6.36 -7.36
C ASN A 456 -39.14 5.59 -7.22
N LYS A 457 -39.06 4.41 -7.86
CA LYS A 457 -37.79 3.68 -8.03
C LYS A 457 -37.06 4.25 -9.25
N MET A 458 -35.80 4.64 -9.08
CA MET A 458 -34.98 5.26 -10.12
C MET A 458 -33.62 4.56 -10.17
N LEU A 459 -33.05 4.39 -11.37
CA LEU A 459 -31.63 4.07 -11.54
C LEU A 459 -30.83 5.38 -11.39
N LEU A 460 -29.76 5.36 -10.59
CA LEU A 460 -28.99 6.53 -10.20
C LEU A 460 -27.51 6.16 -9.99
N TRP A 461 -26.60 7.08 -10.28
CA TRP A 461 -25.16 6.83 -10.24
C TRP A 461 -24.56 6.85 -8.82
N HIS A 462 -23.64 5.93 -8.55
CA HIS A 462 -22.76 5.95 -7.38
C HIS A 462 -21.29 5.86 -7.83
N GLY A 463 -20.48 6.84 -7.44
CA GLY A 463 -19.04 6.87 -7.74
C GLY A 463 -18.20 6.73 -6.47
N SER A 464 -17.18 5.87 -6.49
CA SER A 464 -16.26 5.63 -5.37
C SER A 464 -14.84 5.34 -5.86
N ARG A 465 -13.87 5.25 -4.95
CA ARG A 465 -12.48 4.88 -5.26
C ARG A 465 -12.38 3.38 -5.57
N LEU A 466 -11.53 2.99 -6.52
CA LEU A 466 -11.31 1.58 -6.91
C LEU A 466 -11.04 0.66 -5.70
N THR A 467 -10.23 1.13 -4.75
CA THR A 467 -9.91 0.46 -3.49
C THR A 467 -11.12 0.02 -2.67
N ASN A 468 -12.22 0.76 -2.77
CA ASN A 468 -13.41 0.58 -1.95
C ASN A 468 -14.40 -0.42 -2.57
N PHE A 469 -14.32 -0.68 -3.88
CA PHE A 469 -15.23 -1.60 -4.56
C PHE A 469 -15.17 -3.04 -4.03
N VAL A 470 -14.03 -3.51 -3.51
CA VAL A 470 -13.93 -4.81 -2.82
C VAL A 470 -14.80 -4.85 -1.56
N GLY A 471 -14.86 -3.76 -0.79
CA GLY A 471 -15.76 -3.61 0.35
C GLY A 471 -17.23 -3.50 -0.06
N ILE A 472 -17.51 -2.74 -1.13
CA ILE A 472 -18.87 -2.52 -1.66
C ILE A 472 -19.46 -3.80 -2.27
N LEU A 473 -18.70 -4.55 -3.07
CA LEU A 473 -19.17 -5.81 -3.67
C LEU A 473 -19.42 -6.88 -2.59
N SER A 474 -18.57 -6.96 -1.57
CA SER A 474 -18.70 -7.97 -0.50
C SER A 474 -19.78 -7.63 0.54
N GLN A 475 -19.76 -6.44 1.13
CA GLN A 475 -20.69 -6.05 2.20
C GLN A 475 -21.91 -5.29 1.69
N GLY A 476 -21.75 -4.52 0.61
CA GLY A 476 -22.75 -3.62 0.02
C GLY A 476 -22.31 -2.17 0.14
N LEU A 477 -23.10 -1.26 -0.42
CA LEU A 477 -23.03 0.13 0.01
C LEU A 477 -23.41 0.22 1.49
N ARG A 478 -22.74 1.09 2.24
CA ARG A 478 -22.86 1.20 3.70
C ARG A 478 -23.10 2.65 4.09
N ILE A 479 -23.86 2.85 5.17
CA ILE A 479 -23.95 4.15 5.85
C ILE A 479 -22.66 4.31 6.68
N ALA A 480 -22.09 5.51 6.71
CA ALA A 480 -20.93 5.81 7.55
C ALA A 480 -21.25 5.52 9.04
N PRO A 481 -20.26 5.08 9.84
CA PRO A 481 -20.51 4.66 11.22
C PRO A 481 -21.08 5.84 12.06
N PRO A 482 -21.96 5.60 13.05
CA PRO A 482 -22.66 6.66 13.77
C PRO A 482 -21.75 7.60 14.58
N GLU A 483 -20.49 7.23 14.78
CA GLU A 483 -19.44 8.03 15.40
C GLU A 483 -18.69 8.93 14.39
N ALA A 484 -18.95 8.81 13.08
CA ALA A 484 -18.34 9.62 12.03
C ALA A 484 -18.87 11.06 12.02
N PRO A 485 -18.04 12.05 11.58
CA PRO A 485 -18.48 13.43 11.48
C PRO A 485 -19.58 13.59 10.42
N VAL A 486 -20.58 14.40 10.75
CA VAL A 486 -21.72 14.74 9.89
C VAL A 486 -21.36 15.90 8.93
N THR A 487 -20.32 16.69 9.23
CA THR A 487 -19.78 17.71 8.30
C THR A 487 -19.29 17.05 7.00
N GLY A 488 -19.66 17.65 5.86
CA GLY A 488 -19.31 17.16 4.52
C GLY A 488 -20.38 16.29 3.87
N TYR A 489 -21.30 15.71 4.66
CA TYR A 489 -22.48 15.02 4.13
C TYR A 489 -23.61 16.02 3.86
N MET A 490 -23.80 16.41 2.59
CA MET A 490 -24.85 17.38 2.19
C MET A 490 -26.29 16.91 2.50
N VAL A 491 -26.49 15.60 2.65
CA VAL A 491 -27.71 14.98 3.18
C VAL A 491 -27.28 13.90 4.17
N CYS A 492 -27.87 13.88 5.37
CA CYS A 492 -27.43 13.05 6.49
C CYS A 492 -27.44 11.54 6.18
N LEU A 493 -26.29 10.88 6.35
CA LEU A 493 -26.15 9.45 6.73
C LEU A 493 -27.10 8.45 6.04
N LEU A 494 -27.43 8.68 4.77
CA LEU A 494 -28.15 7.74 3.93
C LEU A 494 -27.39 7.54 2.62
N PHE A 495 -27.52 6.33 2.08
CA PHE A 495 -26.96 5.89 0.82
C PHE A 495 -27.09 6.98 -0.25
N MET A 496 -25.97 7.45 -0.82
CA MET A 496 -25.98 8.09 -2.14
C MET A 496 -26.24 7.01 -3.18
N PHE A 497 -27.53 6.65 -3.21
CA PHE A 497 -28.25 5.76 -4.11
C PHE A 497 -27.97 4.26 -3.97
N TYR A 498 -29.06 3.48 -3.93
CA TYR A 498 -29.03 2.02 -4.02
C TYR A 498 -28.91 1.63 -5.49
N MET A 499 -27.95 0.76 -5.82
CA MET A 499 -27.96 0.02 -7.08
C MET A 499 -28.85 -1.23 -6.98
N PHE A 500 -29.18 -1.77 -8.16
CA PHE A 500 -29.73 -3.11 -8.34
C PHE A 500 -28.60 -4.11 -8.56
#